data_AF-A0A7W0PVN7-F1
#
_entry.id   AF-A0A7W0PVN7-F1
#
_cell.length_a   1.000
_cell.length_b   1.000
_cell.length_c   1.000
_cell.angle_alpha   90.00
_cell.angle_beta   90.00
_cell.angle_gamma   90.00
#
_symmetry.space_group_name_H-M   'P 1'
#
loop_
_entity.id
_entity.type
_entity.pdbx_description
1 polymer ?
#
loop_
_entity_poly.entity_id
_entity_poly.type
_entity_poly.pdbx_seq_one_letter_code
_entity_poly.pdbx_strand_id
1 'polypeptide(L)'
;PLPHRPLGKNLELFFLDERSFRSAKATTACGGDLAPTAPQPIRDAFSGLAPALKNPVPPACLAAINDPARTMLGARQYAAFTQAIRASKATWKVVVNEVPIQQYYALPYDRWEGYESERQRLLRFLANVKNVVFLSTDTHANLINEVRYRTLGAAPESSGIWEVVTGPVATNSFAKEIDSFLGSKGAGTAIGALFFKPAPPRGMGMRCAALDVFSYAQVTVTARTLTIAPRDAQGRPVREATGVPCAPLVLTAR
;
A
#
# COMPACT_ATOMS: atom_id res chain seq x y z
N PRO A 1 -5.05 -24.23 5.89
CA PRO A 1 -4.02 -23.58 6.73
C PRO A 1 -3.47 -22.40 5.95
N LEU A 2 -3.09 -21.28 6.59
CA LEU A 2 -2.45 -20.19 5.85
C LEU A 2 -1.08 -20.69 5.32
N PRO A 3 -0.70 -20.43 4.07
CA PRO A 3 0.67 -20.68 3.63
C PRO A 3 1.64 -19.72 4.33
N HIS A 4 2.57 -20.27 5.12
CA HIS A 4 3.68 -19.53 5.69
C HIS A 4 4.95 -20.40 5.69
N ARG A 5 6.12 -19.75 5.64
CA ARG A 5 7.41 -20.44 5.52
C ARG A 5 8.45 -19.82 6.46
N PRO A 6 8.83 -20.52 7.55
CA PRO A 6 9.98 -20.11 8.35
C PRO A 6 11.29 -20.38 7.58
N LEU A 7 12.23 -19.45 7.69
CA LEU A 7 13.57 -19.50 7.11
C LEU A 7 14.59 -19.32 8.25
N GLY A 8 14.84 -20.43 8.95
CA GLY A 8 15.59 -20.42 10.20
C GLY A 8 14.90 -19.58 11.27
N LYS A 9 15.69 -19.00 12.19
CA LYS A 9 15.18 -18.14 13.28
C LYS A 9 14.98 -16.67 12.90
N ASN A 10 15.46 -16.24 11.74
CA ASN A 10 15.52 -14.82 11.41
C ASN A 10 14.29 -14.33 10.67
N LEU A 11 13.67 -15.16 9.82
CA LEU A 11 12.63 -14.72 8.90
C LEU A 11 11.50 -15.75 8.85
N GLU A 12 10.27 -15.26 8.82
CA GLU A 12 9.11 -16.03 8.42
C GLU A 12 8.28 -15.24 7.41
N LEU A 13 7.91 -15.89 6.31
CA LEU A 13 7.08 -15.33 5.25
C LEU A 13 5.63 -15.78 5.45
N PHE A 14 4.69 -14.84 5.37
CA PHE A 14 3.25 -15.09 5.43
C PHE A 14 2.64 -14.70 4.09
N PHE A 15 2.04 -15.65 3.37
CA PHE A 15 1.44 -15.39 2.07
C PHE A 15 -0.07 -15.27 2.24
N LEU A 16 -0.61 -14.15 1.81
CA LEU A 16 -2.04 -13.91 1.81
C LEU A 16 -2.66 -14.29 0.46
N ASP A 17 -3.96 -14.53 0.49
CA ASP A 17 -4.85 -14.66 -0.66
C ASP A 17 -5.90 -13.55 -0.54
N GLU A 18 -5.70 -12.47 -1.27
CA GLU A 18 -6.52 -11.27 -1.28
C GLU A 18 -7.50 -11.25 -2.47
N ARG A 19 -7.81 -12.42 -3.03
CA ARG A 19 -8.69 -12.57 -4.19
C ARG A 19 -9.83 -13.55 -3.95
N SER A 20 -9.54 -14.71 -3.36
CA SER A 20 -10.51 -15.82 -3.26
C SER A 20 -11.62 -15.58 -2.25
N PHE A 21 -11.36 -14.79 -1.20
CA PHE A 21 -12.25 -14.70 -0.03
C PHE A 21 -12.79 -13.29 0.24
N ARG A 22 -12.42 -12.31 -0.58
CA ARG A 22 -12.83 -10.93 -0.39
C ARG A 22 -14.30 -10.71 -0.76
N SER A 23 -14.95 -9.78 -0.09
CA SER A 23 -16.26 -9.27 -0.50
C SER A 23 -16.18 -8.60 -1.88
N ALA A 24 -17.30 -8.52 -2.60
CA ALA A 24 -17.36 -7.77 -3.86
C ALA A 24 -16.99 -6.29 -3.66
N LYS A 25 -16.28 -5.67 -4.61
CA LYS A 25 -15.83 -4.26 -4.56
C LYS A 25 -16.98 -3.29 -4.25
N ALA A 26 -16.70 -2.23 -3.49
CA ALA A 26 -17.68 -1.19 -3.16
C ALA A 26 -17.95 -0.20 -4.32
N THR A 27 -17.39 -0.43 -5.51
CA THR A 27 -17.43 0.48 -6.66
C THR A 27 -18.84 0.95 -7.01
N THR A 28 -19.82 0.03 -7.04
CA THR A 28 -21.21 0.34 -7.36
C THR A 28 -21.85 1.30 -6.36
N ALA A 29 -21.64 1.08 -5.05
CA ALA A 29 -22.15 1.96 -4.00
C ALA A 29 -21.54 3.36 -4.05
N CYS A 30 -20.37 3.49 -4.70
CA CYS A 30 -19.64 4.73 -4.87
C CYS A 30 -19.81 5.38 -6.24
N GLY A 31 -20.62 4.81 -7.14
CA GLY A 31 -20.79 5.32 -8.50
C GLY A 31 -19.47 5.43 -9.27
N GLY A 32 -18.45 4.64 -8.91
CA GLY A 32 -17.12 4.71 -9.51
C GLY A 32 -16.30 5.94 -9.12
N ASP A 33 -16.59 6.62 -8.00
CA ASP A 33 -15.80 7.76 -7.51
C ASP A 33 -14.29 7.43 -7.48
N LEU A 34 -13.44 8.33 -7.98
CA LEU A 34 -12.01 8.05 -8.11
C LEU A 34 -11.30 7.96 -6.76
N ALA A 35 -11.71 8.75 -5.76
CA ALA A 35 -10.98 8.89 -4.51
C ALA A 35 -11.92 9.06 -3.29
N PRO A 36 -12.86 8.13 -3.05
CA PRO A 36 -13.93 8.31 -2.08
C PRO A 36 -13.43 8.37 -0.63
N THR A 37 -12.23 7.86 -0.34
CA THR A 37 -11.64 7.89 0.99
C THR A 37 -10.76 9.12 1.22
N ALA A 38 -10.53 9.94 0.18
CA ALA A 38 -9.75 11.17 0.30
C ALA A 38 -10.55 12.26 1.04
N PRO A 39 -9.92 13.02 1.96
CA PRO A 39 -10.53 14.21 2.53
C PRO A 39 -10.91 15.23 1.45
N GLN A 40 -12.03 15.94 1.61
CA GLN A 40 -12.51 16.90 0.62
C GLN A 40 -11.46 17.95 0.20
N PRO A 41 -10.64 18.55 1.09
CA PRO A 41 -9.60 19.49 0.67
C PRO A 41 -8.56 18.89 -0.30
N ILE A 42 -8.28 17.59 -0.17
CA ILE A 42 -7.40 16.88 -1.11
C ILE A 42 -8.14 16.67 -2.44
N ARG A 43 -9.40 16.24 -2.39
CA ARG A 43 -10.24 16.09 -3.58
C ARG A 43 -10.34 17.38 -4.38
N ASP A 44 -10.55 18.50 -3.69
CA ASP A 44 -10.63 19.84 -4.30
C ASP A 44 -9.32 20.22 -4.99
N ALA A 45 -8.17 19.92 -4.39
CA ALA A 45 -6.85 20.17 -4.98
C ALA A 45 -6.62 19.38 -6.29
N PHE A 46 -7.28 18.24 -6.46
CA PHE A 46 -7.22 17.42 -7.68
C PHE A 46 -8.37 17.66 -8.66
N SER A 47 -9.35 18.51 -8.32
CA SER A 47 -10.53 18.75 -9.16
C SER A 47 -10.21 19.36 -10.52
N GLY A 48 -9.07 20.05 -10.67
CA GLY A 48 -8.59 20.52 -11.97
C GLY A 48 -8.15 19.40 -12.93
N LEU A 49 -7.73 18.25 -12.39
CA LEU A 49 -7.36 17.05 -13.17
C LEU A 49 -8.53 16.08 -13.30
N ALA A 50 -9.35 15.97 -12.26
CA ALA A 50 -10.53 15.10 -12.22
C ALA A 50 -11.73 15.89 -11.66
N PRO A 51 -12.51 16.59 -12.50
CA PRO A 51 -13.59 17.48 -12.07
C PRO A 51 -14.63 16.87 -11.14
N ALA A 52 -14.89 15.56 -11.26
CA ALA A 52 -15.81 14.83 -10.39
C ALA A 52 -15.42 14.87 -8.90
N LEU A 53 -14.14 15.08 -8.57
CA LEU A 53 -13.66 15.14 -7.19
C LEU A 53 -14.20 16.36 -6.41
N LYS A 54 -14.63 17.42 -7.11
CA LYS A 54 -15.30 18.57 -6.47
C LYS A 54 -16.61 18.18 -5.80
N ASN A 55 -17.25 17.11 -6.26
CA ASN A 55 -18.48 16.63 -5.64
C ASN A 55 -18.15 15.93 -4.31
N PRO A 56 -18.94 16.17 -3.25
CA PRO A 56 -18.79 15.45 -2.01
C PRO A 56 -19.08 13.97 -2.23
N VAL A 57 -18.36 13.12 -1.48
CA VAL A 57 -18.55 11.68 -1.55
C VAL A 57 -19.93 11.31 -0.98
N PRO A 58 -20.73 10.47 -1.69
CA PRO A 58 -22.01 10.03 -1.16
C PRO A 58 -21.86 9.33 0.20
N PRO A 59 -22.68 9.63 1.22
CA PRO A 59 -22.61 8.95 2.51
C PRO A 59 -22.74 7.42 2.40
N ALA A 60 -23.57 6.94 1.45
CA ALA A 60 -23.71 5.52 1.15
C ALA A 60 -22.40 4.87 0.67
N CYS A 61 -21.56 5.60 -0.07
CA CYS A 61 -20.24 5.11 -0.48
C CYS A 61 -19.32 4.90 0.72
N LEU A 62 -19.24 5.90 1.61
CA LEU A 62 -18.43 5.80 2.82
C LEU A 62 -18.96 4.71 3.76
N ALA A 63 -20.28 4.59 3.90
CA ALA A 63 -20.89 3.51 4.68
C ALA A 63 -20.54 2.13 4.09
N ALA A 64 -20.59 1.99 2.76
CA ALA A 64 -20.21 0.75 2.09
C ALA A 64 -18.73 0.43 2.29
N ILE A 65 -17.80 1.39 2.14
CA ILE A 65 -16.36 1.14 2.34
C ILE A 65 -16.04 0.78 3.81
N ASN A 66 -16.71 1.44 4.76
CA ASN A 66 -16.49 1.26 6.19
C ASN A 66 -17.32 0.13 6.82
N ASP A 67 -18.12 -0.59 6.03
CA ASP A 67 -18.96 -1.68 6.53
C ASP A 67 -18.10 -2.75 7.22
N PRO A 68 -18.29 -3.00 8.53
CA PRO A 68 -17.52 -3.99 9.28
C PRO A 68 -17.74 -5.44 8.84
N ALA A 69 -18.78 -5.72 8.05
CA ALA A 69 -19.02 -7.05 7.48
C ALA A 69 -18.17 -7.32 6.23
N ARG A 70 -17.57 -6.29 5.62
CA ARG A 70 -16.70 -6.46 4.45
C ARG A 70 -15.34 -7.00 4.86
N THR A 71 -14.83 -7.91 4.05
CA THR A 71 -13.57 -8.61 4.32
C THR A 71 -12.72 -8.69 3.06
N MET A 72 -11.41 -8.54 3.21
CA MET A 72 -10.39 -8.83 2.21
C MET A 72 -9.93 -10.29 2.34
N LEU A 73 -9.66 -10.75 3.56
CA LEU A 73 -9.09 -12.08 3.78
C LEU A 73 -10.14 -13.18 3.95
N GLY A 74 -11.36 -12.83 4.32
CA GLY A 74 -12.35 -13.78 4.84
C GLY A 74 -12.03 -14.22 6.27
N ALA A 75 -13.05 -14.64 7.02
CA ALA A 75 -12.91 -14.97 8.44
C ALA A 75 -11.88 -16.08 8.72
N ARG A 76 -11.87 -17.14 7.89
CA ARG A 76 -10.98 -18.29 8.07
C ARG A 76 -9.51 -17.93 7.89
N GLN A 77 -9.17 -17.22 6.82
CA GLN A 77 -7.80 -16.81 6.57
C GLN A 77 -7.35 -15.74 7.56
N TYR A 78 -8.21 -14.77 7.89
CA TYR A 78 -7.91 -13.75 8.90
C TYR A 78 -7.53 -14.40 10.24
N ALA A 79 -8.33 -15.37 10.72
CA ALA A 79 -8.06 -16.10 11.95
C ALA A 79 -6.75 -16.91 11.86
N ALA A 80 -6.56 -17.66 10.77
CA ALA A 80 -5.35 -18.45 10.57
C ALA A 80 -4.08 -17.58 10.51
N PHE A 81 -4.14 -16.45 9.81
CA PHE A 81 -3.03 -15.51 9.69
C PHE A 81 -2.67 -14.89 11.03
N THR A 82 -3.65 -14.28 11.70
CA THR A 82 -3.41 -13.61 12.98
C THR A 82 -2.92 -14.59 14.04
N GLN A 83 -3.42 -15.83 14.06
CA GLN A 83 -2.89 -16.89 14.93
C GLN A 83 -1.43 -17.23 14.59
N ALA A 84 -1.12 -17.48 13.33
CA ALA A 84 0.22 -17.91 12.89
C ALA A 84 1.27 -16.81 13.15
N ILE A 85 1.00 -15.57 12.73
CA ILE A 85 1.96 -14.46 12.87
C ILE A 85 2.21 -14.08 14.33
N ARG A 86 1.21 -14.24 15.22
CA ARG A 86 1.38 -14.07 16.68
C ARG A 86 2.21 -15.19 17.30
N ALA A 87 2.07 -16.42 16.81
CA ALA A 87 2.83 -17.57 17.32
C ALA A 87 4.29 -17.55 16.88
N SER A 88 4.58 -16.93 15.72
CA SER A 88 5.91 -16.85 15.11
C SER A 88 7.01 -16.37 16.05
N LYS A 89 8.08 -17.16 16.17
CA LYS A 89 9.29 -16.83 16.94
C LYS A 89 10.42 -16.25 16.07
N ALA A 90 10.20 -16.09 14.76
CA ALA A 90 11.20 -15.50 13.87
C ALA A 90 11.47 -14.03 14.24
N THR A 91 12.70 -13.55 14.03
CA THR A 91 13.02 -12.12 14.26
C THR A 91 12.15 -11.20 13.41
N TRP A 92 11.98 -11.53 12.12
CA TRP A 92 11.22 -10.75 11.14
C TRP A 92 10.01 -11.53 10.65
N LYS A 93 8.86 -10.84 10.54
CA LYS A 93 7.66 -11.37 9.91
C LYS A 93 7.37 -10.54 8.66
N VAL A 94 7.53 -11.15 7.49
CA VAL A 94 7.25 -10.48 6.23
C VAL A 94 5.93 -10.99 5.69
N VAL A 95 4.99 -10.07 5.52
CA VAL A 95 3.70 -10.35 4.90
C VAL A 95 3.84 -10.09 3.41
N VAL A 96 3.67 -11.15 2.63
CA VAL A 96 3.62 -11.10 1.17
C VAL A 96 2.16 -10.89 0.78
N ASN A 97 1.86 -9.65 0.40
CA ASN A 97 0.54 -9.10 0.16
C ASN A 97 0.39 -8.92 -1.36
N GLU A 98 -0.75 -9.22 -1.96
CA GLU A 98 -0.92 -9.02 -3.40
C GLU A 98 -1.11 -7.55 -3.74
N VAL A 99 -2.00 -6.86 -3.02
CA VAL A 99 -2.32 -5.44 -3.25
C VAL A 99 -1.83 -4.55 -2.10
N PRO A 100 -1.45 -3.29 -2.33
CA PRO A 100 -0.90 -2.46 -1.25
C PRO A 100 -1.87 -2.18 -0.09
N ILE A 101 -1.38 -2.26 1.15
CA ILE A 101 -2.13 -1.95 2.37
C ILE A 101 -1.97 -0.49 2.82
N GLN A 102 -0.91 0.19 2.38
CA GLN A 102 -0.76 1.64 2.58
C GLN A 102 -1.86 2.43 1.87
N GLN A 103 -2.12 3.64 2.35
CA GLN A 103 -3.12 4.52 1.73
C GLN A 103 -2.56 5.16 0.48
N TYR A 104 -3.35 5.24 -0.59
CA TYR A 104 -3.15 6.10 -1.77
C TYR A 104 -4.33 7.02 -2.04
N TYR A 105 -5.48 6.75 -1.42
CA TYR A 105 -6.74 7.47 -1.58
C TYR A 105 -7.42 7.36 -2.96
N ALA A 106 -6.67 7.16 -4.05
CA ALA A 106 -7.22 6.92 -5.37
C ALA A 106 -7.43 5.42 -5.63
N LEU A 107 -8.51 5.07 -6.33
CA LEU A 107 -8.88 3.69 -6.72
C LEU A 107 -8.80 2.70 -5.54
N PRO A 108 -9.52 2.94 -4.42
CA PRO A 108 -9.37 2.12 -3.21
C PRO A 108 -10.05 0.75 -3.32
N TYR A 109 -10.98 0.57 -4.27
CA TYR A 109 -11.95 -0.53 -4.27
C TYR A 109 -11.37 -1.94 -4.39
N ASP A 110 -10.21 -2.08 -5.04
CA ASP A 110 -9.53 -3.36 -5.22
C ASP A 110 -8.42 -3.59 -4.20
N ARG A 111 -8.20 -2.63 -3.29
CA ARG A 111 -7.13 -2.60 -2.29
C ARG A 111 -7.71 -2.51 -0.88
N TRP A 112 -6.84 -2.56 0.12
CA TRP A 112 -7.23 -2.55 1.55
C TRP A 112 -8.09 -1.34 1.95
N GLU A 113 -7.92 -0.19 1.31
CA GLU A 113 -8.73 1.02 1.57
C GLU A 113 -10.22 0.82 1.23
N GLY A 114 -10.57 -0.12 0.35
CA GLY A 114 -11.96 -0.51 0.06
C GLY A 114 -12.58 -1.48 1.08
N TYR A 115 -11.78 -1.90 2.06
CA TYR A 115 -12.13 -2.81 3.16
C TYR A 115 -11.64 -2.23 4.49
N GLU A 116 -11.88 -0.93 4.69
CA GLU A 116 -11.20 -0.11 5.69
C GLU A 116 -11.37 -0.64 7.12
N SER A 117 -12.53 -1.19 7.45
CA SER A 117 -12.77 -1.77 8.78
C SER A 117 -11.85 -2.96 9.08
N GLU A 118 -11.71 -3.91 8.13
CA GLU A 118 -10.79 -5.04 8.30
C GLU A 118 -9.32 -4.59 8.26
N ARG A 119 -8.99 -3.62 7.40
CA ARG A 119 -7.66 -2.98 7.35
C ARG A 119 -7.26 -2.42 8.72
N GLN A 120 -8.12 -1.59 9.33
CA GLN A 120 -7.86 -1.01 10.65
C GLN A 120 -7.73 -2.10 11.73
N ARG A 121 -8.64 -3.09 11.71
CA ARG A 121 -8.60 -4.22 12.65
C ARG A 121 -7.28 -4.98 12.56
N LEU A 122 -6.81 -5.25 11.35
CA LEU A 122 -5.54 -5.93 11.12
C LEU A 122 -4.34 -5.10 11.57
N LEU A 123 -4.27 -3.82 11.19
CA LEU A 123 -3.16 -2.96 11.58
C LEU A 123 -3.04 -2.82 13.11
N ARG A 124 -4.18 -2.66 13.81
CA ARG A 124 -4.19 -2.59 15.28
C ARG A 124 -3.76 -3.89 15.93
N PHE A 125 -4.12 -5.03 15.33
CA PHE A 125 -3.61 -6.33 15.75
C PHE A 125 -2.09 -6.42 15.58
N LEU A 126 -1.57 -6.04 14.40
CA LEU A 126 -0.16 -6.13 14.05
C LEU A 126 0.74 -5.15 14.83
N ALA A 127 0.19 -4.05 15.35
CA ALA A 127 0.93 -3.16 16.24
C ALA A 127 1.46 -3.85 17.51
N ASN A 128 0.87 -5.00 17.88
CA ASN A 128 1.32 -5.83 19.00
C ASN A 128 2.26 -6.97 18.56
N VAL A 129 2.64 -7.03 17.28
CA VAL A 129 3.58 -8.01 16.73
C VAL A 129 4.86 -7.29 16.34
N LYS A 130 5.99 -7.76 16.87
CA LYS A 130 7.30 -7.15 16.58
C LYS A 130 7.73 -7.40 15.14
N ASN A 131 8.41 -6.42 14.56
CA ASN A 131 9.20 -6.55 13.33
C ASN A 131 8.39 -7.06 12.11
N VAL A 132 7.18 -6.52 11.94
CA VAL A 132 6.31 -6.79 10.78
C VAL A 132 6.63 -5.83 9.64
N VAL A 133 6.67 -6.36 8.42
CA VAL A 133 6.87 -5.59 7.17
C VAL A 133 5.98 -6.16 6.08
N PHE A 134 5.40 -5.31 5.24
CA PHE A 134 4.66 -5.73 4.06
C PHE A 134 5.53 -5.62 2.79
N LEU A 135 5.44 -6.64 1.94
CA LEU A 135 5.90 -6.62 0.56
C LEU A 135 4.69 -6.79 -0.35
N SER A 136 4.51 -5.85 -1.27
CA SER A 136 3.32 -5.83 -2.12
C SER A 136 3.65 -5.56 -3.58
N THR A 137 2.68 -5.86 -4.44
CA THR A 137 2.78 -5.62 -5.88
C THR A 137 1.49 -4.94 -6.38
N ASP A 138 0.91 -5.42 -7.49
CA ASP A 138 -0.31 -4.94 -8.16
C ASP A 138 -0.25 -3.49 -8.66
N THR A 139 0.03 -2.53 -7.79
CA THR A 139 0.33 -1.17 -8.21
C THR A 139 1.65 -1.17 -8.97
N HIS A 140 1.61 -0.82 -10.25
CA HIS A 140 2.73 -0.84 -11.17
C HIS A 140 3.75 0.29 -10.91
N ALA A 141 4.22 0.41 -9.68
CA ALA A 141 5.17 1.41 -9.21
C ALA A 141 6.09 0.83 -8.12
N ASN A 142 7.17 1.57 -7.84
CA ASN A 142 8.05 1.35 -6.71
C ASN A 142 7.78 2.38 -5.63
N LEU A 143 7.18 1.93 -4.52
CA LEU A 143 6.72 2.79 -3.44
C LEU A 143 7.25 2.28 -2.11
N ILE A 144 7.81 3.17 -1.29
CA ILE A 144 8.22 2.84 0.09
C ILE A 144 7.53 3.84 1.02
N ASN A 145 6.66 3.34 1.89
CA ASN A 145 5.90 4.18 2.81
C ASN A 145 5.60 3.46 4.12
N GLU A 146 5.26 4.24 5.12
CA GLU A 146 4.68 3.73 6.34
C GLU A 146 3.19 3.41 6.13
N VAL A 147 2.74 2.25 6.62
CA VAL A 147 1.35 1.83 6.59
C VAL A 147 0.59 2.49 7.74
N ARG A 148 0.28 3.78 7.62
CA ARG A 148 -0.41 4.53 8.68
C ARG A 148 -1.85 4.05 8.89
N TYR A 149 -2.36 4.21 10.11
CA TYR A 149 -3.80 4.09 10.34
C TYR A 149 -4.56 5.19 9.59
N ARG A 150 -4.00 6.40 9.60
CA ARG A 150 -4.54 7.57 8.90
C ARG A 150 -3.39 8.45 8.42
N THR A 151 -3.41 8.84 7.15
CA THR A 151 -2.36 9.69 6.55
C THR A 151 -2.82 11.15 6.42
N LEU A 152 -4.04 11.37 5.94
CA LEU A 152 -4.62 12.69 5.65
C LEU A 152 -5.96 12.89 6.39
N GLY A 153 -6.45 14.13 6.40
CA GLY A 153 -7.74 14.52 6.98
C GLY A 153 -7.69 14.93 8.46
N ALA A 154 -6.66 14.49 9.18
CA ALA A 154 -6.30 14.96 10.52
C ALA A 154 -4.79 14.73 10.73
N ALA A 155 -4.33 14.87 11.98
CA ALA A 155 -2.96 14.47 12.34
C ALA A 155 -2.68 13.03 11.88
N PRO A 156 -1.57 12.78 11.14
CA PRO A 156 -1.18 11.45 10.72
C PRO A 156 -1.01 10.52 11.93
N GLU A 157 -1.55 9.32 11.83
CA GLU A 157 -1.52 8.31 12.89
C GLU A 157 -0.64 7.14 12.45
N SER A 158 0.59 7.12 12.97
CA SER A 158 1.63 6.14 12.70
C SER A 158 1.24 4.74 13.20
N SER A 159 1.54 3.71 12.40
CA SER A 159 1.51 2.31 12.86
C SER A 159 2.91 1.79 13.20
N GLY A 160 3.96 2.45 12.70
CA GLY A 160 5.34 1.98 12.78
C GLY A 160 5.65 0.78 11.88
N ILE A 161 4.71 0.36 11.03
CA ILE A 161 4.84 -0.74 10.06
C ILE A 161 5.13 -0.14 8.68
N TRP A 162 6.07 -0.75 7.95
CA TRP A 162 6.45 -0.29 6.62
C TRP A 162 5.98 -1.26 5.54
N GLU A 163 5.70 -0.70 4.36
CA GLU A 163 5.41 -1.45 3.15
C GLU A 163 6.35 -1.02 2.03
N VAL A 164 6.83 -2.02 1.27
CA VAL A 164 7.53 -1.81 0.01
C VAL A 164 6.69 -2.42 -1.10
N VAL A 165 6.23 -1.56 -2.01
CA VAL A 165 5.62 -1.97 -3.27
C VAL A 165 6.69 -1.97 -4.34
N THR A 166 6.75 -3.05 -5.11
CA THR A 166 7.69 -3.17 -6.21
C THR A 166 6.99 -3.68 -7.46
N GLY A 167 7.46 -3.21 -8.61
CA GLY A 167 6.95 -3.58 -9.91
C GLY A 167 6.69 -2.37 -10.80
N PRO A 168 6.26 -2.62 -12.05
CA PRO A 168 6.03 -3.94 -12.63
C PRO A 168 7.31 -4.55 -13.22
N VAL A 169 7.29 -5.84 -13.57
CA VAL A 169 8.38 -6.44 -14.37
C VAL A 169 8.19 -6.15 -15.87
N ALA A 170 6.96 -6.26 -16.38
CA ALA A 170 6.68 -6.17 -17.81
C ALA A 170 5.21 -5.80 -18.14
N THR A 171 4.65 -4.78 -17.49
CA THR A 171 3.32 -4.22 -17.83
C THR A 171 3.37 -2.68 -17.78
N ASN A 172 2.30 -2.01 -18.18
CA ASN A 172 2.21 -0.55 -18.10
C ASN A 172 2.54 -0.07 -16.69
N SER A 173 3.35 0.97 -16.60
CA SER A 173 3.69 1.57 -15.32
C SER A 173 2.55 2.43 -14.79
N PHE A 174 2.52 2.65 -13.49
CA PHE A 174 1.45 3.42 -12.86
C PHE A 174 1.44 4.87 -13.35
N ALA A 175 2.61 5.44 -13.68
CA ALA A 175 2.68 6.75 -14.33
C ALA A 175 1.93 6.76 -15.66
N LYS A 176 2.11 5.74 -16.50
CA LYS A 176 1.44 5.61 -17.80
C LYS A 176 -0.06 5.35 -17.65
N GLU A 177 -0.47 4.61 -16.63
CA GLU A 177 -1.88 4.39 -16.32
C GLU A 177 -2.57 5.69 -15.90
N ILE A 178 -1.92 6.50 -15.05
CA ILE A 178 -2.40 7.83 -14.67
C ILE A 178 -2.50 8.74 -15.89
N ASP A 179 -1.45 8.79 -16.73
CA ASP A 179 -1.45 9.60 -17.94
C ASP A 179 -2.59 9.21 -18.87
N SER A 180 -2.82 7.89 -19.05
CA SER A 180 -3.91 7.36 -19.86
C SER A 180 -5.29 7.69 -19.28
N PHE A 181 -5.46 7.59 -17.95
CA PHE A 181 -6.72 7.88 -17.28
C PHE A 181 -7.08 9.37 -17.35
N LEU A 182 -6.08 10.25 -17.18
CA LEU A 182 -6.27 11.70 -17.20
C LEU A 182 -6.20 12.31 -18.61
N GLY A 183 -5.80 11.52 -19.63
CA GLY A 183 -5.57 12.01 -20.98
C GLY A 183 -4.44 13.05 -21.07
N SER A 184 -3.50 13.03 -20.12
CA SER A 184 -2.46 14.06 -19.96
C SER A 184 -1.10 13.42 -19.73
N LYS A 185 -0.21 13.55 -20.72
CA LYS A 185 1.17 13.05 -20.62
C LYS A 185 1.93 13.75 -19.49
N GLY A 186 2.62 12.97 -18.65
CA GLY A 186 3.41 13.46 -17.52
C GLY A 186 2.60 13.74 -16.25
N ALA A 187 1.28 13.52 -16.25
CA ALA A 187 0.46 13.67 -15.06
C ALA A 187 0.88 12.70 -13.96
N GLY A 188 1.21 11.45 -14.29
CA GLY A 188 1.74 10.47 -13.33
C GLY A 188 3.01 10.95 -12.63
N THR A 189 3.95 11.51 -13.39
CA THR A 189 5.17 12.12 -12.84
C THR A 189 4.85 13.30 -11.92
N ALA A 190 3.94 14.18 -12.34
CA ALA A 190 3.52 15.34 -11.54
C ALA A 190 2.85 14.90 -10.22
N ILE A 191 1.95 13.91 -10.25
CA ILE A 191 1.31 13.36 -9.04
C ILE A 191 2.35 12.73 -8.11
N GLY A 192 3.33 12.00 -8.64
CA GLY A 192 4.44 11.48 -7.86
C GLY A 192 5.15 12.58 -7.07
N ALA A 193 5.54 13.66 -7.76
CA ALA A 193 6.28 14.78 -7.18
C ALA A 193 5.44 15.67 -6.24
N LEU A 194 4.16 15.88 -6.56
CA LEU A 194 3.30 16.86 -5.87
C LEU A 194 2.38 16.25 -4.82
N PHE A 195 2.24 14.92 -4.78
CA PHE A 195 1.35 14.25 -3.83
C PHE A 195 1.96 13.05 -3.14
N PHE A 196 2.66 12.15 -3.85
CA PHE A 196 3.25 10.99 -3.17
C PHE A 196 4.48 11.36 -2.34
N LYS A 197 5.36 12.22 -2.85
CA LYS A 197 6.57 12.65 -2.15
C LYS A 197 6.35 13.63 -0.99
N PRO A 198 5.51 14.68 -1.10
CA PRO A 198 5.39 15.65 -0.02
C PRO A 198 4.84 15.02 1.26
N ALA A 199 5.35 15.43 2.41
CA ALA A 199 4.88 14.93 3.70
C ALA A 199 3.42 15.36 3.98
N PRO A 200 2.66 14.58 4.77
CA PRO A 200 1.37 15.02 5.29
C PRO A 200 1.49 16.38 6.02
N PRO A 201 0.47 17.25 5.95
CA PRO A 201 -0.82 17.04 5.29
C PRO A 201 -0.80 17.35 3.77
N ARG A 202 0.34 17.75 3.20
CA ARG A 202 0.45 18.16 1.79
C ARG A 202 0.53 16.98 0.81
N GLY A 203 0.79 15.79 1.31
CA GLY A 203 0.92 14.58 0.50
C GLY A 203 1.10 13.33 1.38
N MET A 204 1.57 12.24 0.77
CA MET A 204 1.63 10.92 1.38
C MET A 204 2.92 10.66 2.19
N GLY A 205 3.95 11.46 1.98
CA GLY A 205 5.24 11.35 2.65
C GLY A 205 6.01 10.08 2.31
N MET A 206 5.86 9.58 1.07
CA MET A 206 6.53 8.37 0.64
C MET A 206 8.04 8.59 0.56
N ARG A 207 8.79 7.68 1.20
CA ARG A 207 10.25 7.68 1.17
C ARG A 207 10.78 7.44 -0.25
N CYS A 208 10.10 6.61 -1.03
CA CYS A 208 10.33 6.38 -2.45
C CYS A 208 8.99 6.48 -3.20
N ALA A 209 8.97 7.21 -4.31
CA ALA A 209 7.86 7.21 -5.26
C ALA A 209 8.38 7.21 -6.71
N ALA A 210 8.73 6.02 -7.23
CA ALA A 210 9.18 5.82 -8.60
C ALA A 210 8.12 5.06 -9.41
N LEU A 211 7.36 5.80 -10.22
CA LEU A 211 6.12 5.31 -10.84
C LEU A 211 6.30 4.78 -12.27
N ASP A 212 7.47 4.98 -12.89
CA ASP A 212 7.74 4.62 -14.29
C ASP A 212 9.06 3.85 -14.46
N VAL A 213 9.28 2.83 -13.63
CA VAL A 213 10.49 1.99 -13.68
C VAL A 213 10.11 0.54 -13.51
N PHE A 214 10.56 -0.32 -14.43
CA PHE A 214 10.44 -1.77 -14.27
C PHE A 214 11.44 -2.29 -13.23
N SER A 215 10.99 -3.19 -12.37
CA SER A 215 11.74 -3.49 -11.15
C SER A 215 11.40 -4.83 -10.51
N TYR A 216 12.28 -5.22 -9.59
CA TYR A 216 12.04 -6.21 -8.53
C TYR A 216 12.62 -5.69 -7.21
N ALA A 217 12.31 -6.36 -6.09
CA ALA A 217 12.93 -6.05 -4.80
C ALA A 217 13.89 -7.16 -4.37
N GLN A 218 15.09 -6.77 -3.94
CA GLN A 218 16.04 -7.66 -3.28
C GLN A 218 15.91 -7.52 -1.77
N VAL A 219 15.73 -8.63 -1.06
CA VAL A 219 15.58 -8.66 0.40
C VAL A 219 16.77 -9.38 1.04
N THR A 220 17.45 -8.71 1.98
CA THR A 220 18.55 -9.26 2.76
C THR A 220 18.16 -9.23 4.24
N VAL A 221 18.26 -10.39 4.91
CA VAL A 221 17.85 -10.52 6.31
C VAL A 221 18.99 -11.09 7.16
N THR A 222 19.22 -10.46 8.31
CA THR A 222 20.11 -10.94 9.38
C THR A 222 19.33 -11.07 10.69
N ALA A 223 20.00 -11.52 11.75
CA ALA A 223 19.42 -11.54 13.09
C ALA A 223 19.11 -10.13 13.65
N ARG A 224 19.66 -9.06 13.07
CA ARG A 224 19.53 -7.68 13.56
C ARG A 224 18.84 -6.75 12.58
N THR A 225 18.97 -7.00 11.29
CA THR A 225 18.54 -6.08 10.23
C THR A 225 17.75 -6.79 9.15
N LEU A 226 16.78 -6.08 8.58
CA LEU A 226 16.10 -6.43 7.34
C LEU A 226 16.25 -5.26 6.37
N THR A 227 16.79 -5.55 5.19
CA THR A 227 17.00 -4.59 4.12
C THR A 227 16.19 -4.98 2.90
N ILE A 228 15.35 -4.07 2.39
CA ILE A 228 14.61 -4.24 1.13
C ILE A 228 15.07 -3.16 0.15
N ALA A 229 15.65 -3.57 -0.97
CA ALA A 229 16.20 -2.69 -2.00
C ALA A 229 15.49 -2.90 -3.34
N PRO A 230 14.70 -1.91 -3.82
CA PRO A 230 14.16 -1.94 -5.18
C PRO A 230 15.29 -1.82 -6.22
N ARG A 231 15.28 -2.71 -7.22
CA ARG A 231 16.26 -2.80 -8.30
C ARG A 231 15.58 -2.71 -9.66
N ASP A 232 16.21 -2.02 -10.60
CA ASP A 232 15.81 -2.06 -12.00
C ASP A 232 16.19 -3.40 -12.66
N ALA A 233 15.80 -3.60 -13.92
CA ALA A 233 16.11 -4.81 -14.68
C ALA A 233 17.63 -5.10 -14.82
N GLN A 234 18.50 -4.11 -14.59
CA GLN A 234 19.96 -4.26 -14.62
C GLN A 234 20.57 -4.43 -13.22
N GLY A 235 19.75 -4.54 -12.17
CA GLY A 235 20.21 -4.67 -10.78
C GLY A 235 20.68 -3.36 -10.15
N ARG A 236 20.47 -2.21 -10.80
CA ARG A 236 20.81 -0.89 -10.27
C ARG A 236 19.69 -0.39 -9.36
N PRO A 237 19.96 0.53 -8.41
CA PRO A 237 18.90 1.13 -7.62
C PRO A 237 17.82 1.78 -8.50
N VAL A 238 16.56 1.50 -8.22
CA VAL A 238 15.44 2.25 -8.82
C VAL A 238 15.60 3.73 -8.53
N ARG A 239 15.23 4.59 -9.48
CA ARG A 239 15.27 6.04 -9.35
C ARG A 239 13.89 6.65 -9.55
N GLU A 240 13.61 7.67 -8.76
CA GLU A 240 12.45 8.55 -8.98
C GLU A 240 12.63 9.35 -10.27
N ALA A 241 11.55 9.95 -10.77
CA ALA A 241 11.60 10.77 -11.99
C ALA A 241 12.56 11.98 -11.87
N THR A 242 12.83 12.43 -10.65
CA THR A 242 13.80 13.50 -10.33
C THR A 242 15.26 13.02 -10.39
N GLY A 243 15.51 11.72 -10.62
CA GLY A 243 16.84 11.11 -10.62
C GLY A 243 17.31 10.65 -9.23
N VAL A 244 16.59 10.98 -8.17
CA VAL A 244 16.92 10.56 -6.80
C VAL A 244 16.76 9.04 -6.68
N PRO A 245 17.77 8.29 -6.19
CA PRO A 245 17.64 6.85 -6.00
C PRO A 245 16.70 6.53 -4.84
N CYS A 246 15.85 5.53 -5.03
CA CYS A 246 15.06 4.94 -3.97
C CYS A 246 15.97 4.17 -3.01
N ALA A 247 16.36 4.82 -1.93
CA ALA A 247 17.22 4.23 -0.92
C ALA A 247 16.57 2.98 -0.29
N PRO A 248 17.32 1.90 -0.04
CA PRO A 248 16.79 0.69 0.57
C PRO A 248 16.10 0.96 1.92
N LEU A 249 14.96 0.32 2.16
CA LEU A 249 14.36 0.29 3.49
C LEU A 249 15.23 -0.60 4.38
N VAL A 250 15.85 -0.03 5.41
CA VAL A 250 16.65 -0.75 6.40
C VAL A 250 15.95 -0.63 7.74
N LEU A 251 15.58 -1.76 8.32
CA LEU A 251 14.94 -1.85 9.63
C LEU A 251 15.85 -2.59 10.60
N THR A 252 15.82 -2.18 11.86
CA THR A 252 16.53 -2.84 12.96
C THR A 252 15.51 -3.53 13.86
N ALA A 253 15.83 -4.77 14.27
CA ALA A 253 14.95 -5.57 15.11
C ALA A 253 14.73 -4.91 16.48
N ARG A 254 13.47 -4.93 16.95
CA ARG A 254 13.03 -4.51 18.29
C ARG A 254 12.80 -5.70 19.22
#